data_AF-A0A0S4IY81-F1
#
_entry.id   AF-A0A0S4IY81-F1
#
_cell.length_a   1.000
_cell.length_b   1.000
_cell.length_c   1.000
_cell.angle_alpha   90.00
_cell.angle_beta   90.00
_cell.angle_gamma   90.00
#
_symmetry.space_group_name_H-M   'P 1'
#
loop_
_entity.id
_entity.type
_entity.pdbx_description
1 polymer ?
#
loop_
_entity_poly.entity_id
_entity_poly.type
_entity_poly.pdbx_seq_one_letter_code
_entity_poly.pdbx_strand_id
1 'polypeptide(L)'
;MLRLTRAVKRFNPGLHSKSQYKNGFKNRQQPNQGALTPREMGDPFADPSVYRSTTDFGVLAKLPKKMRQLRTEESMRRHIGATDVSDRDMMALDRSGQMMTPTHSSTNDDHQQRQAKLTSGMLNRKDLGLGEFQPRAGRGGQTDNTGRLNRGDFEVTADVIRGVQQAKRQTETMMARYPQAPSGKEYYRLFREHLADGHDDLAVEQHQSRLVEEHGIYPTRRIDAYMLDDDASVFPQWVNELPYSVRDRVKYGNMGLTEEDEALRVRLGRLSMDQRAREWERLKKAKEYLAAKEERVSHSELRDAREGTRRFHWLQRKRQLRASALRRLALRKPDEFEAWPSEAVDYSRRLGVIAQHVENGVATNGQWPLDEEELAKAKLRRRQEHAERTFLKSDAERKLANGRNMSGNIARTLAEMDSHRATTSFTRLSRKQYANRVNAVKHGDQDVHGRNYQDLARRTVNTQKPFGSIAEMALHNELTFEPRPHVKNPLRRVNAQWERHHQEDTYNRQMPNFKFGS
;
A
#
# COMPACT_ATOMS: atom_id res chain seq x y z
N MET A 1 40.32 -74.05 22.95
CA MET A 1 40.51 -72.71 23.54
C MET A 1 39.92 -71.68 22.60
N LEU A 2 38.83 -71.00 22.98
CA LEU A 2 38.53 -69.60 22.65
C LEU A 2 37.24 -69.20 23.38
N ARG A 3 37.35 -68.10 24.13
CA ARG A 3 36.41 -67.63 25.14
C ARG A 3 35.25 -66.85 24.52
N LEU A 4 34.11 -66.96 25.20
CA LEU A 4 32.95 -66.09 25.18
C LEU A 4 33.29 -64.59 25.24
N THR A 5 32.62 -63.79 24.41
CA THR A 5 32.07 -62.47 24.82
C THR A 5 30.74 -62.21 24.11
N ARG A 6 29.64 -62.35 24.87
CA ARG A 6 28.30 -61.88 24.52
C ARG A 6 28.25 -60.37 24.73
N ALA A 7 28.10 -59.59 23.65
CA ALA A 7 27.76 -58.18 23.74
C ALA A 7 26.23 -58.03 23.88
N VAL A 8 25.79 -57.75 25.11
CA VAL A 8 24.42 -57.37 25.45
C VAL A 8 24.11 -56.02 24.82
N LYS A 9 23.27 -56.01 23.77
CA LYS A 9 22.61 -54.79 23.28
C LYS A 9 21.72 -54.25 24.40
N ARG A 10 22.15 -53.14 25.02
CA ARG A 10 21.30 -52.31 25.87
C ARG A 10 20.18 -51.74 24.99
N PHE A 11 19.02 -52.37 25.13
CA PHE A 11 17.74 -51.81 24.74
C PHE A 11 17.58 -50.49 25.51
N ASN A 12 17.37 -49.39 24.82
CA ASN A 12 17.15 -48.08 25.42
C ASN A 12 15.63 -47.76 25.29
N PRO A 13 14.77 -48.16 26.23
CA PRO A 13 13.36 -47.79 26.22
C PRO A 13 13.22 -46.40 26.84
N GLY A 14 13.72 -45.39 26.15
CA GLY A 14 13.80 -44.05 26.70
C GLY A 14 13.72 -43.01 25.60
N LEU A 15 12.48 -42.70 25.19
CA LEU A 15 11.98 -41.50 24.49
C LEU A 15 10.82 -41.86 23.56
N HIS A 16 9.81 -42.54 24.11
CA HIS A 16 8.45 -42.33 23.62
C HIS A 16 8.00 -40.98 24.17
N SER A 17 8.25 -39.91 23.42
CA SER A 17 7.52 -38.66 23.64
C SER A 17 6.05 -39.00 23.53
N LYS A 18 5.36 -38.97 24.66
CA LYS A 18 3.92 -39.12 24.78
C LYS A 18 3.27 -38.10 23.84
N SER A 19 2.94 -38.54 22.63
CA SER A 19 1.77 -38.08 21.90
C SER A 19 0.59 -38.42 22.79
N GLN A 20 0.32 -37.54 23.77
CA GLN A 20 -0.90 -37.60 24.55
C GLN A 20 -2.05 -37.52 23.56
N TYR A 21 -2.78 -38.62 23.49
CA TYR A 21 -4.07 -38.73 22.85
C TYR A 21 -4.88 -37.44 23.08
N LYS A 22 -5.18 -36.70 22.01
CA LYS A 22 -6.23 -35.67 22.02
C LYS A 22 -7.63 -36.32 22.09
N ASN A 23 -7.78 -37.41 22.84
CA ASN A 23 -9.06 -38.00 23.19
C ASN A 23 -9.52 -37.28 24.46
N GLY A 24 -9.84 -35.99 24.31
CA GLY A 24 -10.39 -35.18 25.39
C GLY A 24 -11.83 -35.63 25.65
N PHE A 25 -12.01 -36.62 26.53
CA PHE A 25 -13.32 -37.04 27.06
C PHE A 25 -13.99 -35.97 27.94
N LYS A 26 -13.37 -34.80 28.12
CA LYS A 26 -13.97 -33.63 28.75
C LYS A 26 -13.87 -32.48 27.76
N ASN A 27 -15.02 -31.91 27.39
CA ASN A 27 -15.12 -30.68 26.62
C ASN A 27 -14.08 -29.68 27.13
N ARG A 28 -13.16 -29.24 26.26
CA ARG A 28 -12.00 -28.38 26.55
C ARG A 28 -12.42 -26.97 27.00
N GLN A 29 -13.02 -26.86 28.17
CA GLN A 29 -13.31 -25.61 28.84
C GLN A 29 -12.62 -25.64 30.20
N GLN A 30 -11.35 -25.26 30.23
CA GLN A 30 -10.73 -24.78 31.46
C GLN A 30 -10.33 -23.33 31.21
N PRO A 31 -11.29 -22.37 31.27
CA PRO A 31 -10.91 -20.97 31.37
C PRO A 31 -10.11 -20.81 32.66
N ASN A 32 -8.83 -20.43 32.53
CA ASN A 32 -8.01 -20.11 33.69
C ASN A 32 -8.52 -18.79 34.27
N GLN A 33 -9.21 -18.86 35.41
CA GLN A 33 -9.80 -17.69 36.08
C GLN A 33 -8.74 -16.71 36.62
N GLY A 34 -7.47 -17.14 36.73
CA GLY A 34 -6.35 -16.27 37.14
C GLY A 34 -5.62 -15.60 35.98
N ALA A 35 -5.96 -15.91 34.72
CA ALA A 35 -5.38 -15.24 33.55
C ALA A 35 -6.20 -14.00 33.19
N LEU A 36 -5.53 -12.87 32.97
CA LEU A 36 -6.18 -11.64 32.53
C LEU A 36 -6.96 -11.88 31.22
N THR A 37 -8.25 -11.63 31.27
CA THR A 37 -9.13 -11.73 30.11
C THR A 37 -8.97 -10.50 29.22
N PRO A 38 -9.33 -10.59 27.91
CA PRO A 38 -9.36 -9.41 27.04
C PRO A 38 -10.23 -8.27 27.56
N ARG A 39 -11.25 -8.59 28.38
CA ARG A 39 -12.10 -7.58 29.03
C ARG A 39 -11.36 -6.83 30.14
N GLU A 40 -10.54 -7.52 30.93
CA GLU A 40 -9.74 -6.93 32.01
C GLU A 40 -8.52 -6.17 31.49
N MET A 41 -7.90 -6.65 30.41
CA MET A 41 -6.82 -5.91 29.73
C MET A 41 -7.30 -4.59 29.11
N GLY A 42 -8.61 -4.46 28.85
CA GLY A 42 -9.21 -3.22 28.38
C GLY A 42 -8.90 -2.93 26.91
N ASP A 43 -8.55 -1.68 26.60
CA ASP A 43 -8.30 -1.21 25.23
C ASP A 43 -6.80 -1.38 24.88
N PRO A 44 -6.45 -2.22 23.88
CA PRO A 44 -5.06 -2.53 23.55
C PRO A 44 -4.33 -1.40 22.82
N PHE A 45 -4.96 -0.22 22.61
CA PHE A 45 -4.33 0.90 21.90
C PHE A 45 -3.02 1.40 22.53
N ALA A 46 -2.79 1.12 23.83
CA ALA A 46 -1.56 1.46 24.54
C ALA A 46 -0.39 0.50 24.25
N ASP A 47 -0.64 -0.66 23.63
CA ASP A 47 0.40 -1.63 23.31
C ASP A 47 1.31 -1.13 22.16
N PRO A 48 2.64 -1.22 22.29
CA PRO A 48 3.58 -0.81 21.24
C PRO A 48 3.37 -1.52 19.90
N SER A 49 2.89 -2.75 19.92
CA SER A 49 2.54 -3.50 18.71
C SER A 49 1.34 -2.89 17.97
N VAL A 50 0.45 -2.20 18.69
CA VAL A 50 -0.75 -1.55 18.13
C VAL A 50 -0.39 -0.14 17.67
N TYR A 51 0.10 0.74 18.54
CA TYR A 51 0.30 2.14 18.15
C TYR A 51 1.47 2.39 17.18
N ARG A 52 2.40 1.42 17.03
CA ARG A 52 3.48 1.45 16.02
C ARG A 52 3.17 0.60 14.78
N SER A 53 1.98 0.01 14.68
CA SER A 53 1.61 -0.79 13.52
C SER A 53 1.51 0.07 12.27
N THR A 54 2.33 -0.22 11.26
CA THR A 54 2.31 0.45 9.94
C THR A 54 1.63 -0.39 8.85
N THR A 55 1.26 -1.63 9.17
CA THR A 55 0.77 -2.60 8.18
C THR A 55 -0.72 -2.89 8.32
N ASP A 56 -1.29 -2.68 9.51
CA ASP A 56 -2.71 -2.90 9.73
C ASP A 56 -3.51 -1.60 9.58
N PHE A 57 -4.14 -1.42 8.41
CA PHE A 57 -4.97 -0.25 8.16
C PHE A 57 -6.15 -0.11 9.14
N GLY A 58 -6.66 -1.22 9.71
CA GLY A 58 -7.70 -1.17 10.73
C GLY A 58 -7.20 -0.49 12.01
N VAL A 59 -5.97 -0.77 12.42
CA VAL A 59 -5.30 -0.10 13.54
C VAL A 59 -4.98 1.35 13.21
N LEU A 60 -4.41 1.59 12.02
CA LEU A 60 -4.08 2.94 11.53
C LEU A 60 -5.30 3.86 11.45
N ALA A 61 -6.51 3.32 11.24
CA ALA A 61 -7.74 4.10 11.25
C ALA A 61 -8.32 4.30 12.66
N LYS A 62 -8.26 3.29 13.54
CA LYS A 62 -8.86 3.34 14.88
C LYS A 62 -8.02 4.15 15.87
N LEU A 63 -6.70 4.04 15.81
CA LEU A 63 -5.79 4.66 16.78
C LEU A 63 -5.86 6.20 16.73
N PRO A 64 -5.73 6.89 15.58
CA PRO A 64 -5.86 8.34 15.54
C PRO A 64 -7.22 8.82 16.02
N LYS A 65 -8.30 8.07 15.73
CA LYS A 65 -9.64 8.36 16.23
C LYS A 65 -9.68 8.32 17.76
N LYS A 66 -9.18 7.24 18.37
CA LYS A 66 -9.12 7.11 19.83
C LYS A 66 -8.26 8.21 20.47
N MET A 67 -7.08 8.48 19.92
CA MET A 67 -6.19 9.53 20.42
C MET A 67 -6.82 10.92 20.32
N ARG A 68 -7.46 11.23 19.19
CA ARG A 68 -8.16 12.52 19.00
C ARG A 68 -9.32 12.64 19.97
N GLN A 69 -10.15 11.61 20.10
CA GLN A 69 -11.25 11.58 21.06
C GLN A 69 -10.75 11.89 22.47
N LEU A 70 -9.71 11.20 22.94
CA LEU A 70 -9.13 11.43 24.28
C LEU A 70 -8.59 12.85 24.43
N ARG A 71 -7.91 13.39 23.41
CA ARG A 71 -7.42 14.79 23.42
C ARG A 71 -8.56 15.81 23.43
N THR A 72 -9.64 15.56 22.68
CA THR A 72 -10.80 16.45 22.66
C THR A 72 -11.53 16.40 24.00
N GLU A 73 -11.75 15.22 24.57
CA GLU A 73 -12.33 15.05 25.91
C GLU A 73 -11.48 15.74 26.98
N GLU A 74 -10.16 15.55 26.95
CA GLU A 74 -9.24 16.22 27.88
C GLU A 74 -9.24 17.73 27.70
N SER A 75 -9.19 18.22 26.46
CA SER A 75 -9.27 19.65 26.15
C SER A 75 -10.58 20.25 26.65
N MET A 76 -11.72 19.58 26.40
CA MET A 76 -13.03 20.02 26.89
C MET A 76 -13.08 20.04 28.42
N ARG A 77 -12.59 18.99 29.09
CA ARG A 77 -12.50 18.95 30.56
C ARG A 77 -11.65 20.08 31.12
N ARG A 78 -10.50 20.37 30.50
CA ARG A 78 -9.62 21.48 30.91
C ARG A 78 -10.29 22.85 30.68
N HIS A 79 -10.97 23.04 29.56
CA HIS A 79 -11.70 24.28 29.29
C HIS A 79 -12.86 24.49 30.26
N ILE A 80 -13.65 23.45 30.52
CA ILE A 80 -14.77 23.50 31.49
C ILE A 80 -14.23 23.74 32.89
N GLY A 81 -13.15 23.07 33.30
CA GLY A 81 -12.54 23.30 34.62
C GLY A 81 -11.86 24.66 34.77
N ALA A 82 -11.45 25.30 33.66
CA ALA A 82 -10.86 26.64 33.68
C ALA A 82 -11.92 27.76 33.64
N THR A 83 -13.13 27.45 33.15
CA THR A 83 -14.28 28.33 33.33
C THR A 83 -14.85 28.09 34.72
N ASP A 84 -14.91 29.10 35.59
CA ASP A 84 -15.62 29.05 36.88
C ASP A 84 -17.14 28.93 36.63
N VAL A 85 -17.55 27.79 36.10
CA VAL A 85 -18.94 27.38 35.93
C VAL A 85 -19.39 26.95 37.32
N SER A 86 -20.36 27.67 37.89
CA SER A 86 -20.87 27.33 39.21
C SER A 86 -21.44 25.91 39.22
N ASP A 87 -21.37 25.20 40.35
CA ASP A 87 -21.96 23.84 40.48
C ASP A 87 -23.45 23.80 40.09
N ARG A 88 -24.14 24.94 40.22
CA ARG A 88 -25.52 25.15 39.78
C ARG A 88 -25.68 25.10 38.25
N ASP A 89 -24.74 25.67 37.51
CA ASP A 89 -24.73 25.70 36.04
C ASP A 89 -24.31 24.35 35.44
N MET A 90 -23.43 23.61 36.12
CA MET A 90 -23.11 22.21 35.77
C MET A 90 -24.33 21.30 35.87
N MET A 91 -25.12 21.42 36.95
CA MET A 91 -26.39 20.68 37.07
C MET A 91 -27.43 21.09 36.03
N ALA A 92 -27.41 22.34 35.57
CA ALA A 92 -28.27 22.82 34.49
C ALA A 92 -27.83 22.26 33.12
N LEU A 93 -26.52 22.17 32.87
CA LEU A 93 -25.94 21.53 31.67
C LEU A 93 -26.33 20.05 31.57
N ASP A 94 -26.21 19.30 32.66
CA ASP A 94 -26.58 17.87 32.71
C ASP A 94 -28.08 17.64 32.43
N ARG A 95 -28.95 18.57 32.89
CA ARG A 95 -30.39 18.56 32.57
C ARG A 95 -30.69 19.00 31.14
N SER A 96 -29.99 20.02 30.63
CA SER A 96 -30.18 20.55 29.26
C SER A 96 -29.61 19.64 28.16
N GLY A 97 -28.66 18.76 28.49
CA GLY A 97 -28.17 17.73 27.56
C GLY A 97 -29.20 16.64 27.26
N GLN A 98 -30.23 16.50 28.10
CA GLN A 98 -31.32 15.51 27.95
C GLN A 98 -32.67 16.12 27.56
N MET A 99 -32.85 17.45 27.69
CA MET A 99 -34.11 18.15 27.44
C MET A 99 -33.84 19.36 26.55
N MET A 100 -34.64 19.55 25.49
CA MET A 100 -34.59 20.77 24.67
C MET A 100 -34.56 21.99 25.58
N THR A 101 -33.64 22.92 25.32
CA THR A 101 -33.45 24.14 26.11
C THR A 101 -34.81 24.83 26.34
N PRO A 102 -35.17 25.20 27.57
CA PRO A 102 -36.26 26.14 27.77
C PRO A 102 -35.90 27.43 27.05
N THR A 103 -36.86 27.94 26.28
CA THR A 103 -36.82 29.17 25.50
C THR A 103 -36.15 30.32 26.26
N HIS A 104 -35.24 31.02 25.57
CA HIS A 104 -34.62 32.27 26.01
C HIS A 104 -35.61 33.24 26.68
N SER A 105 -35.45 33.48 27.98
CA SER A 105 -36.11 34.61 28.66
C SER A 105 -35.27 35.19 29.81
N SER A 106 -33.95 35.35 29.65
CA SER A 106 -33.15 36.06 30.67
C SER A 106 -31.97 36.87 30.13
N THR A 107 -32.13 37.55 28.98
CA THR A 107 -31.12 38.49 28.47
C THR A 107 -31.64 39.93 28.33
N ASN A 108 -32.75 40.30 28.97
CA ASN A 108 -33.30 41.65 28.84
C ASN A 108 -33.06 42.61 30.03
N ASP A 109 -32.57 42.16 31.18
CA ASP A 109 -32.52 43.08 32.34
C ASP A 109 -31.20 43.87 32.48
N ASP A 110 -30.09 43.41 31.91
CA ASP A 110 -28.80 44.13 32.02
C ASP A 110 -28.56 45.17 30.92
N HIS A 111 -29.35 45.14 29.84
CA HIS A 111 -29.17 46.08 28.71
C HIS A 111 -29.96 47.38 28.88
N GLN A 112 -31.02 47.41 29.69
CA GLN A 112 -31.80 48.63 29.95
C GLN A 112 -31.18 49.55 31.03
N GLN A 113 -30.33 49.04 31.93
CA GLN A 113 -29.66 49.89 32.93
C GLN A 113 -28.39 50.60 32.42
N ARG A 114 -27.87 50.25 31.24
CA ARG A 114 -26.66 50.90 30.66
C ARG A 114 -26.93 51.93 29.57
N GLN A 115 -28.17 52.10 29.13
CA GLN A 115 -28.54 53.16 28.18
C GLN A 115 -28.87 54.51 28.84
N ALA A 116 -28.85 54.61 30.17
CA ALA A 116 -29.09 55.87 30.90
C ALA A 116 -27.82 56.72 31.19
N LYS A 117 -26.66 56.39 30.62
CA LYS A 117 -25.41 57.17 30.80
C LYS A 117 -24.60 57.34 29.51
N LEU A 118 -25.24 57.78 28.42
CA LEU A 118 -24.52 58.31 27.25
C LEU A 118 -25.29 59.47 26.60
N THR A 119 -25.58 60.51 27.40
CA THR A 119 -25.91 61.85 26.90
C THR A 119 -25.03 62.87 27.61
N SER A 120 -23.78 63.01 27.16
CA SER A 120 -22.94 64.20 27.33
C SER A 120 -21.51 63.86 26.91
N GLY A 121 -20.97 64.57 25.91
CA GLY A 121 -19.53 64.62 25.70
C GLY A 121 -19.10 64.56 24.24
N MET A 122 -18.92 65.74 23.65
CA MET A 122 -18.34 65.99 22.34
C MET A 122 -16.86 65.54 22.21
N LEU A 123 -16.51 65.16 20.97
CA LEU A 123 -15.19 65.28 20.28
C LEU A 123 -13.97 64.51 20.84
N ASN A 124 -13.41 63.58 20.05
CA ASN A 124 -12.37 63.92 19.05
C ASN A 124 -11.98 62.73 18.17
N ARG A 125 -11.67 63.05 16.92
CA ARG A 125 -11.32 62.14 15.82
C ARG A 125 -9.83 62.31 15.54
N LYS A 126 -9.01 61.38 16.05
CA LYS A 126 -7.65 61.03 15.60
C LYS A 126 -7.10 59.99 16.57
N ASP A 127 -6.98 58.75 16.09
CA ASP A 127 -5.81 57.88 16.27
C ASP A 127 -6.15 56.49 15.72
N LEU A 128 -5.56 56.22 14.55
CA LEU A 128 -5.53 54.91 13.90
C LEU A 128 -4.49 54.06 14.65
N GLY A 129 -4.98 53.14 15.48
CA GLY A 129 -4.20 52.07 16.09
C GLY A 129 -4.85 50.72 15.78
N LEU A 130 -4.12 49.86 15.08
CA LEU A 130 -4.44 48.46 14.80
C LEU A 130 -4.84 47.74 16.10
N GLY A 131 -6.13 47.47 16.26
CA GLY A 131 -6.68 46.67 17.35
C GLY A 131 -7.27 45.38 16.78
N GLU A 132 -6.67 44.25 17.18
CA GLU A 132 -7.19 42.90 17.01
C GLU A 132 -8.69 42.83 17.34
N PHE A 133 -9.48 42.44 16.34
CA PHE A 133 -10.89 42.17 16.50
C PHE A 133 -11.05 40.80 17.17
N GLN A 134 -11.11 40.76 18.50
CA GLN A 134 -11.61 39.57 19.21
C GLN A 134 -13.14 39.60 19.21
N PRO A 135 -13.84 38.64 18.58
CA PRO A 135 -15.27 38.53 18.73
C PRO A 135 -15.59 38.04 20.15
N ARG A 136 -16.23 38.91 20.94
CA ARG A 136 -16.73 38.58 22.27
C ARG A 136 -17.96 37.68 22.13
N ALA A 137 -17.75 36.37 22.21
CA ALA A 137 -18.82 35.38 22.22
C ALA A 137 -19.66 35.51 23.51
N GLY A 138 -20.98 35.69 23.36
CA GLY A 138 -21.92 35.61 24.47
C GLY A 138 -21.93 34.21 25.10
N ARG A 139 -22.16 34.14 26.43
CA ARG A 139 -22.11 32.93 27.26
C ARG A 139 -23.01 31.76 26.80
N GLY A 140 -23.99 31.99 25.94
CA GLY A 140 -24.84 30.93 25.35
C GLY A 140 -24.30 30.28 24.07
N GLY A 141 -23.21 30.78 23.47
CA GLY A 141 -22.71 30.31 22.17
C GLY A 141 -21.58 29.28 22.22
N GLN A 142 -21.16 28.82 23.40
CA GLN A 142 -19.97 27.97 23.55
C GLN A 142 -20.24 26.47 23.36
N THR A 143 -21.42 25.97 23.73
CA THR A 143 -21.82 24.57 23.51
C THR A 143 -22.22 24.32 22.06
N ASP A 144 -22.88 25.28 21.40
CA ASP A 144 -23.27 25.19 19.99
C ASP A 144 -22.07 25.27 19.03
N ASN A 145 -21.04 26.06 19.37
CA ASN A 145 -19.82 26.16 18.58
C ASN A 145 -18.96 24.89 18.66
N THR A 146 -18.85 24.24 19.83
CA THR A 146 -18.06 23.00 19.97
C THR A 146 -18.75 21.80 19.31
N GLY A 147 -20.10 21.75 19.33
CA GLY A 147 -20.89 20.70 18.67
C GLY A 147 -20.90 20.78 17.14
N ARG A 148 -20.76 21.98 16.56
CA ARG A 148 -20.67 22.20 15.10
C ARG A 148 -19.24 22.11 14.55
N LEU A 149 -18.21 22.42 15.33
CA LEU A 149 -16.82 22.54 14.83
C LEU A 149 -15.98 21.25 14.94
N ASN A 150 -16.41 20.21 15.67
CA ASN A 150 -15.57 19.03 15.96
C ASN A 150 -15.91 17.72 15.23
N ARG A 151 -16.77 17.74 14.20
CA ARG A 151 -17.19 16.51 13.50
C ARG A 151 -16.26 16.17 12.34
N GLY A 152 -15.19 15.44 12.63
CA GLY A 152 -14.31 14.84 11.65
C GLY A 152 -13.75 13.55 12.21
N ASP A 153 -14.60 12.52 12.31
CA ASP A 153 -14.39 11.33 13.15
C ASP A 153 -13.25 10.39 12.72
N PHE A 154 -12.53 10.69 11.63
CA PHE A 154 -11.24 10.05 11.37
C PHE A 154 -10.30 10.95 10.57
N GLU A 155 -9.03 10.98 11.00
CA GLU A 155 -7.94 11.44 10.15
C GLU A 155 -7.55 10.28 9.21
N VAL A 156 -7.89 10.42 7.93
CA VAL A 156 -7.38 9.51 6.90
C VAL A 156 -5.96 9.96 6.57
N THR A 157 -4.99 9.11 6.89
CA THR A 157 -3.59 9.32 6.55
C THR A 157 -3.25 8.63 5.24
N ALA A 158 -2.13 9.03 4.61
CA ALA A 158 -1.61 8.34 3.43
C ALA A 158 -1.33 6.85 3.72
N ASP A 159 -0.98 6.49 4.96
CA ASP A 159 -0.79 5.09 5.37
C ASP A 159 -2.10 4.27 5.36
N VAL A 160 -3.24 4.87 5.72
CA VAL A 160 -4.55 4.21 5.60
C VAL A 160 -4.87 3.92 4.14
N ILE A 161 -4.67 4.91 3.25
CA ILE A 161 -4.87 4.71 1.80
C ILE A 161 -3.92 3.64 1.26
N ARG A 162 -2.64 3.69 1.64
CA ARG A 162 -1.65 2.66 1.27
C ARG A 162 -2.07 1.28 1.75
N GLY A 163 -2.58 1.19 2.98
CA GLY A 163 -3.02 -0.06 3.60
C GLY A 163 -4.24 -0.67 2.89
N VAL A 164 -5.21 0.15 2.47
CA VAL A 164 -6.34 -0.31 1.63
C VAL A 164 -5.84 -0.78 0.25
N GLN A 165 -4.94 -0.03 -0.36
CA GLN A 165 -4.36 -0.42 -1.65
C GLN A 165 -3.41 -1.62 -1.54
N GLN A 166 -2.91 -1.96 -0.34
CA GLN A 166 -1.92 -3.00 -0.13
C GLN A 166 -2.41 -4.38 -0.57
N ALA A 167 -3.70 -4.67 -0.42
CA ALA A 167 -4.27 -5.95 -0.87
C ALA A 167 -4.09 -6.14 -2.39
N LYS A 168 -4.37 -5.10 -3.18
CA LYS A 168 -4.13 -5.10 -4.64
C LYS A 168 -2.63 -5.19 -4.96
N ARG A 169 -1.79 -4.50 -4.19
CA ARG A 169 -0.32 -4.57 -4.38
C ARG A 169 0.22 -5.96 -4.07
N GLN A 170 -0.32 -6.64 -3.06
CA GLN A 170 0.07 -8.00 -2.69
C GLN A 170 -0.33 -8.99 -3.79
N THR A 171 -1.52 -8.88 -4.36
CA THR A 171 -1.93 -9.76 -5.48
C THR A 171 -1.05 -9.55 -6.70
N GLU A 172 -0.75 -8.30 -7.08
CA GLU A 172 0.17 -7.96 -8.16
C GLU A 172 1.59 -8.50 -7.91
N THR A 173 2.08 -8.37 -6.67
CA THR A 173 3.39 -8.90 -6.26
C THR A 173 3.43 -10.43 -6.33
N MET A 174 2.37 -11.11 -5.88
CA MET A 174 2.27 -12.56 -5.95
C MET A 174 2.22 -13.05 -7.40
N MET A 175 1.46 -12.37 -8.27
CA MET A 175 1.43 -12.68 -9.71
C MET A 175 2.79 -12.47 -10.37
N ALA A 176 3.54 -11.44 -9.98
CA ALA A 176 4.88 -11.19 -10.51
C ALA A 176 5.93 -12.17 -9.97
N ARG A 177 5.80 -12.64 -8.73
CA ARG A 177 6.74 -13.57 -8.09
C ARG A 177 6.55 -15.01 -8.54
N TYR A 178 5.32 -15.42 -8.80
CA TYR A 178 4.97 -16.76 -9.25
C TYR A 178 4.22 -16.71 -10.58
N PRO A 179 4.89 -16.26 -11.65
CA PRO A 179 4.22 -16.10 -12.92
C PRO A 179 3.92 -17.49 -13.51
N GLN A 180 2.64 -17.74 -13.76
CA GLN A 180 2.22 -18.85 -14.62
C GLN A 180 2.10 -18.32 -16.05
N ALA A 181 2.46 -19.16 -17.03
CA ALA A 181 2.29 -18.83 -18.42
C ALA A 181 0.80 -18.53 -18.70
N PRO A 182 0.46 -17.38 -19.30
CA PRO A 182 -0.92 -17.01 -19.52
C PRO A 182 -1.61 -17.98 -20.48
N SER A 183 -2.90 -18.24 -20.26
CA SER A 183 -3.74 -18.93 -21.23
C SER A 183 -3.88 -18.11 -22.52
N GLY A 184 -4.36 -18.71 -23.62
CA GLY A 184 -4.42 -18.03 -24.92
C GLY A 184 -5.27 -16.76 -24.90
N LYS A 185 -6.41 -16.81 -24.20
CA LYS A 185 -7.30 -15.65 -24.01
C LYS A 185 -6.65 -14.56 -23.17
N GLU A 186 -5.96 -14.94 -22.09
CA GLU A 186 -5.26 -13.99 -21.23
C GLU A 186 -4.06 -13.37 -21.92
N TYR A 187 -3.33 -14.13 -22.73
CA TYR A 187 -2.24 -13.64 -23.56
C TYR A 187 -2.72 -12.55 -24.51
N TYR A 188 -3.78 -12.82 -25.28
CA TYR A 188 -4.34 -11.85 -26.21
C TYR A 188 -4.87 -10.60 -25.48
N ARG A 189 -5.52 -10.78 -24.31
CA ARG A 189 -5.95 -9.64 -23.48
C ARG A 189 -4.77 -8.78 -23.03
N LEU A 190 -3.73 -9.40 -22.46
CA LEU A 190 -2.53 -8.69 -21.99
C LEU A 190 -1.79 -8.00 -23.15
N PHE A 191 -1.71 -8.65 -24.30
CA PHE A 191 -1.09 -8.08 -25.50
C PHE A 191 -1.86 -6.87 -26.02
N ARG A 192 -3.19 -6.99 -26.13
CA ARG A 192 -4.06 -5.89 -26.54
C ARG A 192 -4.01 -4.74 -25.54
N GLU A 193 -3.98 -5.02 -24.24
CA GLU A 193 -3.81 -4.01 -23.20
C GLU A 193 -2.46 -3.30 -23.34
N HIS A 194 -1.37 -4.04 -23.57
CA HIS A 194 -0.04 -3.45 -23.76
C HIS A 194 0.06 -2.53 -24.98
N LEU A 195 -0.58 -2.91 -26.09
CA LEU A 195 -0.68 -2.07 -27.28
C LEU A 195 -1.58 -0.86 -27.05
N ALA A 196 -2.72 -1.06 -26.38
CA ALA A 196 -3.69 -0.01 -26.11
C ALA A 196 -3.16 1.05 -25.13
N ASP A 197 -2.27 0.70 -24.20
CA ASP A 197 -1.73 1.65 -23.21
C ASP A 197 -1.12 2.90 -23.87
N GLY A 198 -0.47 2.77 -25.03
CA GLY A 198 0.05 3.92 -25.79
C GLY A 198 -1.05 4.78 -26.44
N HIS A 199 -2.08 4.13 -27.01
CA HIS A 199 -3.21 4.84 -27.62
C HIS A 199 -4.12 5.50 -26.57
N ASP A 200 -4.33 4.85 -25.43
CA ASP A 200 -5.10 5.37 -24.30
C ASP A 200 -4.45 6.64 -23.75
N ASP A 201 -3.12 6.66 -23.58
CA ASP A 201 -2.40 7.83 -23.05
C ASP A 201 -2.51 9.02 -24.04
N LEU A 202 -2.45 8.78 -25.36
CA LEU A 202 -2.68 9.82 -26.39
C LEU A 202 -4.13 10.32 -26.42
N ALA A 203 -5.11 9.42 -26.31
CA ALA A 203 -6.52 9.79 -26.28
C ALA A 203 -6.85 10.63 -25.04
N VAL A 204 -6.25 10.29 -23.88
CA VAL A 204 -6.38 11.09 -22.65
C VAL A 204 -5.84 12.50 -22.88
N GLU A 205 -4.67 12.63 -23.50
CA GLU A 205 -4.07 13.94 -23.81
C GLU A 205 -4.97 14.76 -24.75
N GLN A 206 -5.49 14.17 -25.83
CA GLN A 206 -6.42 14.84 -26.75
C GLN A 206 -7.69 15.34 -26.05
N HIS A 207 -8.30 14.50 -25.19
CA HIS A 207 -9.47 14.91 -24.41
C HIS A 207 -9.13 16.00 -23.39
N GLN A 208 -7.94 15.99 -22.81
CA GLN A 208 -7.48 17.04 -21.89
C GLN A 208 -7.24 18.37 -22.63
N SER A 209 -6.61 18.35 -23.79
CA SER A 209 -6.43 19.56 -24.62
C SER A 209 -7.77 20.14 -25.03
N ARG A 210 -8.71 19.29 -25.47
CA ARG A 210 -10.09 19.70 -25.77
C ARG A 210 -10.79 20.36 -24.59
N LEU A 211 -10.64 19.84 -23.37
CA LEU A 211 -11.22 20.45 -22.16
C LEU A 211 -10.68 21.85 -21.87
N VAL A 212 -9.39 22.06 -22.14
CA VAL A 212 -8.75 23.36 -21.94
C VAL A 212 -9.18 24.34 -23.04
N GLU A 213 -9.17 23.91 -24.29
CA GLU A 213 -9.43 24.76 -25.46
C GLU A 213 -10.92 25.12 -25.62
N GLU A 214 -11.83 24.14 -25.52
CA GLU A 214 -13.26 24.38 -25.74
C GLU A 214 -13.99 24.89 -24.49
N HIS A 215 -13.59 24.44 -23.31
CA HIS A 215 -14.31 24.70 -22.06
C HIS A 215 -13.54 25.59 -21.06
N GLY A 216 -12.29 25.95 -21.35
CA GLY A 216 -11.46 26.77 -20.45
C GLY A 216 -11.17 26.09 -19.11
N ILE A 217 -11.25 24.75 -19.05
CA ILE A 217 -11.04 23.99 -17.81
C ILE A 217 -9.56 23.66 -17.67
N TYR A 218 -8.82 24.63 -17.13
CA TYR A 218 -7.38 24.50 -16.88
C TYR A 218 -7.06 23.48 -15.77
N PRO A 219 -5.82 22.93 -15.74
CA PRO A 219 -5.38 22.00 -14.69
C PRO A 219 -5.62 22.50 -13.26
N THR A 220 -5.46 23.81 -13.01
CA THR A 220 -5.71 24.43 -11.70
C THR A 220 -7.16 24.22 -11.24
N ARG A 221 -8.14 24.51 -12.11
CA ARG A 221 -9.56 24.30 -11.83
C ARG A 221 -9.92 22.82 -11.66
N ARG A 222 -9.22 21.91 -12.37
CA ARG A 222 -9.40 20.46 -12.21
C ARG A 222 -8.88 19.96 -10.86
N ILE A 223 -7.76 20.51 -10.37
CA ILE A 223 -7.25 20.21 -9.01
C ILE A 223 -8.24 20.73 -7.96
N ASP A 224 -8.79 21.92 -8.14
CA ASP A 224 -9.81 22.46 -7.23
C ASP A 224 -11.04 21.55 -7.20
N ALA A 225 -11.55 21.12 -8.36
CA ALA A 225 -12.66 20.17 -8.47
C ALA A 225 -12.36 18.84 -7.76
N TYR A 226 -11.15 18.30 -7.96
CA TYR A 226 -10.68 17.07 -7.32
C TYR A 226 -10.69 17.20 -5.80
N MET A 227 -10.13 18.27 -5.25
CA MET A 227 -10.00 18.47 -3.80
C MET A 227 -11.33 18.79 -3.11
N LEU A 228 -12.26 19.40 -3.85
CA LEU A 228 -13.58 19.77 -3.34
C LEU A 228 -14.65 18.69 -3.59
N ASP A 229 -14.34 17.62 -4.33
CA ASP A 229 -15.28 16.62 -4.84
C ASP A 229 -16.44 17.25 -5.65
N ASP A 230 -16.13 18.29 -6.43
CA ASP A 230 -17.12 19.02 -7.24
C ASP A 230 -17.03 18.66 -8.72
N ASP A 231 -17.32 17.38 -9.03
CA ASP A 231 -17.29 16.86 -10.39
C ASP A 231 -18.40 17.44 -11.27
N ALA A 232 -19.58 17.66 -10.69
CA ALA A 232 -20.79 17.98 -11.43
C ALA A 232 -20.83 19.42 -11.93
N SER A 233 -20.23 20.36 -11.19
CA SER A 233 -20.22 21.78 -11.58
C SER A 233 -19.09 22.12 -12.55
N VAL A 234 -17.97 21.39 -12.48
CA VAL A 234 -16.74 21.75 -13.21
C VAL A 234 -16.64 21.03 -14.55
N PHE A 235 -17.02 19.77 -14.65
CA PHE A 235 -16.81 18.98 -15.87
C PHE A 235 -18.06 18.91 -16.75
N PRO A 236 -17.93 19.08 -18.08
CA PRO A 236 -19.05 18.92 -19.00
C PRO A 236 -19.50 17.45 -19.05
N GLN A 237 -20.77 17.24 -19.44
CA GLN A 237 -21.42 15.94 -19.38
C GLN A 237 -20.67 14.83 -20.13
N TRP A 238 -20.10 15.14 -21.30
CA TRP A 238 -19.37 14.16 -22.11
C TRP A 238 -18.17 13.55 -21.36
N VAL A 239 -17.54 14.28 -20.42
CA VAL A 239 -16.44 13.75 -19.60
C VAL A 239 -16.94 12.63 -18.70
N ASN A 240 -18.15 12.76 -18.15
CA ASN A 240 -18.77 11.73 -17.33
C ASN A 240 -19.24 10.51 -18.15
N GLU A 241 -19.42 10.69 -19.46
CA GLU A 241 -19.81 9.63 -20.39
C GLU A 241 -18.60 8.87 -20.97
N LEU A 242 -17.38 9.40 -20.82
CA LEU A 242 -16.16 8.74 -21.25
C LEU A 242 -16.01 7.32 -20.65
N PRO A 243 -15.33 6.40 -21.36
CA PRO A 243 -15.05 5.07 -20.83
C PRO A 243 -14.34 5.12 -19.46
N TYR A 244 -14.76 4.29 -18.51
CA TYR A 244 -14.19 4.26 -17.14
C TYR A 244 -12.67 4.05 -17.11
N SER A 245 -12.09 3.42 -18.13
CA SER A 245 -10.65 3.21 -18.25
C SER A 245 -9.85 4.52 -18.42
N VAL A 246 -10.47 5.56 -18.98
CA VAL A 246 -9.82 6.85 -19.28
C VAL A 246 -10.45 8.02 -18.52
N ARG A 247 -11.72 7.93 -18.12
CA ARG A 247 -12.50 9.00 -17.47
C ARG A 247 -11.75 9.72 -16.35
N ASP A 248 -11.30 8.97 -15.34
CA ASP A 248 -10.64 9.56 -14.17
C ASP A 248 -9.23 10.09 -14.51
N ARG A 249 -8.57 9.50 -15.51
CA ARG A 249 -7.30 10.01 -16.05
C ARG A 249 -7.49 11.31 -16.84
N VAL A 250 -8.59 11.45 -17.58
CA VAL A 250 -8.92 12.71 -18.28
C VAL A 250 -9.19 13.80 -17.26
N LYS A 251 -10.01 13.53 -16.24
CA LYS A 251 -10.30 14.50 -15.18
C LYS A 251 -9.04 14.90 -14.40
N TYR A 252 -8.32 13.90 -13.86
CA TYR A 252 -7.35 14.12 -12.78
C TYR A 252 -5.93 13.65 -13.09
N GLY A 253 -5.70 13.09 -14.27
CA GLY A 253 -4.36 12.74 -14.74
C GLY A 253 -3.52 13.97 -15.04
N ASN A 254 -2.19 13.81 -14.96
CA ASN A 254 -1.19 14.86 -15.23
C ASN A 254 -1.20 16.06 -14.27
N MET A 255 -1.91 16.00 -13.14
CA MET A 255 -1.99 17.09 -12.15
C MET A 255 -0.97 16.99 -10.99
N GLY A 256 -0.03 16.04 -11.04
CA GLY A 256 1.00 15.88 -10.00
C GLY A 256 0.51 15.38 -8.64
N LEU A 257 -0.66 14.73 -8.57
CA LEU A 257 -1.25 14.26 -7.31
C LEU A 257 -0.40 13.18 -6.61
N THR A 258 -0.19 13.36 -5.31
CA THR A 258 0.53 12.43 -4.42
C THR A 258 -0.41 11.56 -3.58
N GLU A 259 0.12 10.51 -2.91
CA GLU A 259 -0.68 9.72 -1.95
C GLU A 259 -1.14 10.57 -0.75
N GLU A 260 -0.40 11.63 -0.41
CA GLU A 260 -0.79 12.59 0.63
C GLU A 260 -1.95 13.48 0.17
N ASP A 261 -1.98 13.84 -1.12
CA ASP A 261 -3.08 14.58 -1.72
C ASP A 261 -4.36 13.77 -1.81
N GLU A 262 -4.26 12.46 -2.11
CA GLU A 262 -5.39 11.53 -2.02
C GLU A 262 -5.94 11.47 -0.59
N ALA A 263 -5.07 11.38 0.42
CA ALA A 263 -5.48 11.36 1.83
C ALA A 263 -6.11 12.69 2.26
N LEU A 264 -5.54 13.79 1.79
CA LEU A 264 -6.03 15.13 2.03
C LEU A 264 -7.41 15.34 1.42
N ARG A 265 -7.64 14.89 0.18
CA ARG A 265 -8.95 14.92 -0.47
C ARG A 265 -9.99 14.16 0.34
N VAL A 266 -9.70 12.93 0.76
CA VAL A 266 -10.65 12.16 1.59
C VAL A 266 -10.93 12.87 2.92
N ARG A 267 -9.91 13.47 3.53
CA ARG A 267 -10.08 14.26 4.75
C ARG A 267 -10.99 15.49 4.50
N LEU A 268 -10.76 16.22 3.41
CA LEU A 268 -11.58 17.34 2.97
C LEU A 268 -13.02 16.90 2.69
N GLY A 269 -13.21 15.75 2.04
CA GLY A 269 -14.49 15.10 1.74
C GLY A 269 -15.35 14.82 2.97
N ARG A 270 -14.73 14.67 4.15
CA ARG A 270 -15.41 14.43 5.43
C ARG A 270 -15.77 15.70 6.19
N LEU A 271 -15.24 16.84 5.75
CA LEU A 271 -15.61 18.14 6.29
C LEU A 271 -16.87 18.67 5.58
N SER A 272 -17.56 19.59 6.26
CA SER A 272 -18.61 20.40 5.66
C SER A 272 -18.07 21.23 4.49
N MET A 273 -18.91 21.54 3.49
CA MET A 273 -18.48 22.25 2.27
C MET A 273 -17.79 23.59 2.57
N ASP A 274 -18.31 24.37 3.53
CA ASP A 274 -17.73 25.66 3.90
C ASP A 274 -16.33 25.52 4.50
N GLN A 275 -16.14 24.53 5.38
CA GLN A 275 -14.83 24.24 5.97
C GLN A 275 -13.87 23.70 4.92
N ARG A 276 -14.37 22.82 4.03
CA ARG A 276 -13.61 22.25 2.93
C ARG A 276 -13.02 23.32 2.04
N ALA A 277 -13.84 24.27 1.61
CA ALA A 277 -13.40 25.38 0.76
C ALA A 277 -12.34 26.26 1.45
N ARG A 278 -12.56 26.62 2.73
CA ARG A 278 -11.60 27.42 3.50
C ARG A 278 -10.27 26.70 3.72
N GLU A 279 -10.32 25.42 4.10
CA GLU A 279 -9.12 24.62 4.30
C GLU A 279 -8.36 24.40 2.99
N TRP A 280 -9.07 24.12 1.89
CA TRP A 280 -8.46 23.96 0.59
C TRP A 280 -7.77 25.24 0.13
N GLU A 281 -8.41 26.41 0.23
CA GLU A 281 -7.78 27.69 -0.11
C GLU A 281 -6.53 27.97 0.72
N ARG A 282 -6.56 27.67 2.02
CA ARG A 282 -5.38 27.77 2.89
C ARG A 282 -4.24 26.87 2.42
N LEU A 283 -4.56 25.63 2.05
CA LEU A 283 -3.59 24.63 1.60
C LEU A 283 -3.05 24.93 0.20
N LYS A 284 -3.90 25.44 -0.69
CA LYS A 284 -3.54 25.88 -2.04
C LYS A 284 -2.50 26.99 -1.98
N LYS A 285 -2.74 28.03 -1.18
CA LYS A 285 -1.75 29.09 -0.91
C LYS A 285 -0.45 28.52 -0.35
N ALA A 286 -0.53 27.63 0.63
CA ALA A 286 0.67 26.99 1.19
C ALA A 286 1.47 26.20 0.13
N LYS A 287 0.81 25.52 -0.79
CA LYS A 287 1.46 24.82 -1.91
C LYS A 287 2.09 25.77 -2.92
N GLU A 288 1.44 26.88 -3.24
CA GLU A 288 2.02 27.93 -4.09
C GLU A 288 3.29 28.52 -3.46
N TYR A 289 3.28 28.77 -2.15
CA TYR A 289 4.48 29.18 -1.41
C TYR A 289 5.58 28.11 -1.42
N LEU A 290 5.23 26.83 -1.28
CA LEU A 290 6.21 25.74 -1.36
C LEU A 290 6.80 25.63 -2.76
N ALA A 291 5.98 25.69 -3.81
CA ALA A 291 6.44 25.67 -5.20
C ALA A 291 7.36 26.86 -5.52
N ALA A 292 7.05 28.06 -5.02
CA ALA A 292 7.93 29.22 -5.14
C ALA A 292 9.26 29.05 -4.40
N LYS A 293 9.30 28.23 -3.34
CA LYS A 293 10.51 27.93 -2.54
C LYS A 293 11.30 26.73 -3.08
N GLU A 294 10.71 25.92 -3.96
CA GLU A 294 11.29 24.67 -4.50
C GLU A 294 12.47 24.91 -5.46
N GLU A 295 12.89 26.16 -5.68
CA GLU A 295 14.15 26.46 -6.35
C GLU A 295 15.35 25.77 -5.67
N ARG A 296 15.29 25.55 -4.35
CA ARG A 296 16.34 24.87 -3.57
C ARG A 296 15.88 23.51 -3.11
N VAL A 297 16.71 22.50 -3.38
CA VAL A 297 16.53 21.13 -2.87
C VAL A 297 16.82 21.10 -1.38
N SER A 298 15.89 20.56 -0.58
CA SER A 298 16.07 20.43 0.87
C SER A 298 17.10 19.35 1.22
N HIS A 299 17.70 19.41 2.41
CA HIS A 299 18.67 18.39 2.85
C HIS A 299 18.06 16.98 2.88
N SER A 300 16.77 16.86 3.24
CA SER A 300 16.04 15.59 3.21
C SER A 300 15.86 15.06 1.78
N GLU A 301 15.59 15.93 0.80
CA GLU A 301 15.50 15.51 -0.61
C GLU A 301 16.85 15.11 -1.18
N LEU A 302 17.94 15.82 -0.84
CA LEU A 302 19.30 15.43 -1.23
C LEU A 302 19.67 14.05 -0.67
N ARG A 303 19.30 13.78 0.58
CA ARG A 303 19.49 12.49 1.20
C ARG A 303 18.70 11.41 0.47
N ASP A 304 17.41 11.62 0.22
CA ASP A 304 16.56 10.66 -0.49
C ASP A 304 17.07 10.41 -1.92
N ALA A 305 17.49 11.46 -2.63
CA ALA A 305 18.08 11.37 -3.97
C ALA A 305 19.40 10.57 -3.97
N ARG A 306 20.26 10.77 -2.97
CA ARG A 306 21.52 10.03 -2.80
C ARG A 306 21.29 8.57 -2.43
N GLU A 307 20.32 8.30 -1.56
CA GLU A 307 19.93 6.93 -1.18
C GLU A 307 19.16 6.21 -2.31
N GLY A 308 18.60 6.98 -3.26
CA GLY A 308 17.73 6.47 -4.32
C GLY A 308 16.34 6.07 -3.83
N THR A 309 15.94 6.50 -2.62
CA THR A 309 14.62 6.24 -2.05
C THR A 309 13.58 7.11 -2.74
N ARG A 310 12.42 6.53 -3.05
CA ARG A 310 11.34 7.22 -3.77
C ARG A 310 10.09 7.27 -2.92
N ARG A 311 9.76 8.45 -2.37
CA ARG A 311 8.48 8.67 -1.67
C ARG A 311 7.30 8.51 -2.63
N PHE A 312 7.42 9.08 -3.82
CA PHE A 312 6.41 8.99 -4.88
C PHE A 312 6.75 7.86 -5.87
N HIS A 313 6.44 6.62 -5.48
CA HIS A 313 6.71 5.41 -6.28
C HIS A 313 5.59 5.01 -7.26
N TRP A 314 4.60 5.87 -7.54
CA TRP A 314 3.51 5.52 -8.48
C TRP A 314 4.07 5.15 -9.86
N LEU A 315 4.97 5.96 -10.42
CA LEU A 315 5.59 5.72 -11.72
C LEU A 315 6.40 4.41 -11.72
N GLN A 316 7.09 4.13 -10.63
CA GLN A 316 7.80 2.87 -10.43
C GLN A 316 6.82 1.69 -10.47
N ARG A 317 5.65 1.80 -9.85
CA ARG A 317 4.59 0.78 -9.90
C ARG A 317 4.04 0.62 -11.32
N LYS A 318 3.73 1.70 -12.05
CA LYS A 318 3.30 1.63 -13.48
C LYS A 318 4.32 0.83 -14.29
N ARG A 319 5.61 1.16 -14.15
CA ARG A 319 6.71 0.47 -14.84
C ARG A 319 6.87 -0.99 -14.40
N GLN A 320 6.71 -1.29 -13.10
CA GLN A 320 6.78 -2.65 -12.58
C GLN A 320 5.63 -3.51 -13.10
N LEU A 321 4.41 -2.97 -13.19
CA LEU A 321 3.26 -3.64 -13.77
C LEU A 321 3.43 -3.87 -15.27
N ARG A 322 3.93 -2.88 -16.01
CA ARG A 322 4.29 -3.04 -17.42
C ARG A 322 5.34 -4.14 -17.60
N ALA A 323 6.39 -4.14 -16.78
CA ALA A 323 7.43 -5.15 -16.83
C ALA A 323 6.95 -6.54 -16.39
N SER A 324 5.99 -6.65 -15.46
CA SER A 324 5.39 -7.94 -15.09
C SER A 324 4.47 -8.47 -16.19
N ALA A 325 3.70 -7.60 -16.85
CA ALA A 325 2.90 -7.96 -18.02
C ALA A 325 3.76 -8.45 -19.18
N LEU A 326 4.83 -7.72 -19.53
CA LEU A 326 5.80 -8.13 -20.55
C LEU A 326 6.46 -9.48 -20.22
N ARG A 327 6.91 -9.68 -18.98
CA ARG A 327 7.44 -10.98 -18.54
C ARG A 327 6.42 -12.12 -18.72
N ARG A 328 5.15 -11.88 -18.40
CA ARG A 328 4.09 -12.89 -18.59
C ARG A 328 3.82 -13.19 -20.06
N LEU A 329 3.85 -12.19 -20.94
CA LEU A 329 3.73 -12.39 -22.38
C LEU A 329 4.90 -13.24 -22.92
N ALA A 330 6.13 -12.86 -22.56
CA ALA A 330 7.35 -13.56 -22.96
C ALA A 330 7.41 -15.02 -22.46
N LEU A 331 6.83 -15.34 -21.30
CA LEU A 331 6.78 -16.72 -20.79
C LEU A 331 5.98 -17.68 -21.70
N ARG A 332 5.04 -17.18 -22.50
CA ARG A 332 4.27 -18.00 -23.44
C ARG A 332 4.95 -18.08 -24.79
N LYS A 333 5.43 -16.95 -25.30
CA LYS A 333 6.09 -16.82 -26.59
C LYS A 333 7.37 -15.97 -26.42
N PRO A 334 8.52 -16.61 -26.15
CA PRO A 334 9.76 -15.88 -25.89
C PRO A 334 10.23 -15.07 -27.10
N ASP A 335 10.10 -15.65 -28.30
CA ASP A 335 10.59 -15.07 -29.56
C ASP A 335 9.88 -13.74 -29.93
N GLU A 336 8.61 -13.56 -29.53
CA GLU A 336 7.85 -12.32 -29.81
C GLU A 336 8.24 -11.14 -28.90
N PHE A 337 8.90 -11.40 -27.76
CA PHE A 337 9.25 -10.39 -26.75
C PHE A 337 10.72 -10.47 -26.36
N GLU A 338 11.59 -10.82 -27.30
CA GLU A 338 13.04 -10.78 -27.10
C GLU A 338 13.49 -9.36 -26.76
N ALA A 339 14.27 -9.23 -25.67
CA ALA A 339 14.84 -7.93 -25.30
C ALA A 339 15.94 -7.48 -26.26
N TRP A 340 16.61 -8.45 -26.90
CA TRP A 340 17.64 -8.25 -27.90
C TRP A 340 17.49 -9.33 -28.98
N PRO A 341 17.53 -8.99 -30.28
CA PRO A 341 17.34 -9.97 -31.35
C PRO A 341 18.40 -11.08 -31.28
N SER A 342 17.98 -12.34 -31.23
CA SER A 342 18.87 -13.50 -31.11
C SER A 342 19.88 -13.65 -32.26
N GLU A 343 19.51 -13.22 -33.46
CA GLU A 343 20.37 -13.26 -34.65
C GLU A 343 21.40 -12.10 -34.70
N ALA A 344 21.12 -11.00 -33.99
CA ALA A 344 21.94 -9.80 -34.04
C ALA A 344 23.13 -9.88 -33.09
N VAL A 345 24.33 -9.68 -33.62
CA VAL A 345 25.56 -9.58 -32.82
C VAL A 345 25.53 -8.31 -31.96
N ASP A 346 25.66 -8.48 -30.64
CA ASP A 346 25.76 -7.37 -29.70
C ASP A 346 27.22 -6.92 -29.51
N TYR A 347 27.60 -5.81 -30.14
CA TYR A 347 28.94 -5.21 -29.95
C TYR A 347 29.13 -4.64 -28.54
N SER A 348 28.07 -4.21 -27.86
CA SER A 348 28.14 -3.74 -26.47
C SER A 348 28.50 -4.88 -25.52
N ARG A 349 27.99 -6.10 -25.79
CA ARG A 349 28.42 -7.32 -25.10
C ARG A 349 29.90 -7.62 -25.34
N ARG A 350 30.42 -7.42 -26.56
CA ARG A 350 31.86 -7.60 -26.86
C ARG A 350 32.72 -6.62 -26.04
N LEU A 351 32.33 -5.36 -25.95
CA LEU A 351 32.97 -4.37 -25.07
C LEU A 351 32.88 -4.78 -23.60
N GLY A 352 31.74 -5.33 -23.18
CA GLY A 352 31.56 -5.90 -21.84
C GLY A 352 32.50 -7.08 -21.56
N VAL A 353 32.74 -7.95 -22.54
CA VAL A 353 33.72 -9.05 -22.42
C VAL A 353 35.14 -8.51 -22.30
N ILE A 354 35.53 -7.50 -23.10
CA ILE A 354 36.85 -6.85 -22.98
C ILE A 354 36.99 -6.20 -21.60
N ALA A 355 35.98 -5.47 -21.15
CA ALA A 355 35.96 -4.86 -19.83
C ALA A 355 36.08 -5.91 -18.71
N GLN A 356 35.48 -7.09 -18.86
CA GLN A 356 35.66 -8.21 -17.91
C GLN A 356 37.07 -8.82 -17.95
N HIS A 357 37.76 -8.82 -19.10
CA HIS A 357 39.16 -9.24 -19.16
C HIS A 357 40.06 -8.26 -18.39
N VAL A 358 39.82 -6.95 -18.55
CA VAL A 358 40.49 -5.90 -17.77
C VAL A 358 40.13 -6.01 -16.28
N GLU A 359 38.82 -6.09 -15.99
CA GLU A 359 38.14 -6.72 -14.85
C GLU A 359 39.08 -7.64 -14.08
N ASN A 360 39.39 -8.76 -14.73
CA ASN A 360 40.03 -9.90 -14.11
C ASN A 360 41.55 -9.95 -14.28
N GLY A 361 42.17 -8.96 -14.94
CA GLY A 361 43.61 -8.87 -15.12
C GLY A 361 44.17 -9.89 -16.13
N VAL A 362 43.36 -10.29 -17.13
CA VAL A 362 43.79 -11.19 -18.21
C VAL A 362 44.50 -10.37 -19.28
N ALA A 363 45.67 -10.81 -19.73
CA ALA A 363 46.41 -10.14 -20.79
C ALA A 363 45.69 -10.34 -22.13
N THR A 364 45.12 -9.26 -22.69
CA THR A 364 44.37 -9.31 -23.95
C THR A 364 45.25 -9.15 -25.19
N ASN A 365 46.44 -8.56 -25.04
CA ASN A 365 47.45 -8.35 -26.10
C ASN A 365 46.93 -7.74 -27.42
N GLY A 366 45.77 -7.06 -27.40
CA GLY A 366 45.13 -6.50 -28.59
C GLY A 366 44.63 -7.53 -29.61
N GLN A 367 44.56 -8.82 -29.26
CA GLN A 367 44.07 -9.88 -30.15
C GLN A 367 42.57 -10.07 -30.00
N TRP A 368 41.85 -10.27 -31.12
CA TRP A 368 40.41 -10.52 -31.14
C TRP A 368 40.09 -11.64 -32.14
N PRO A 369 39.21 -12.61 -31.82
CA PRO A 369 38.40 -12.75 -30.60
C PRO A 369 39.21 -13.23 -29.38
N LEU A 370 38.76 -12.82 -28.19
CA LEU A 370 39.33 -13.26 -26.90
C LEU A 370 38.76 -14.63 -26.48
N ASP A 371 39.53 -15.40 -25.70
CA ASP A 371 39.10 -16.71 -25.20
C ASP A 371 38.18 -16.58 -23.97
N GLU A 372 36.91 -16.98 -24.14
CA GLU A 372 35.91 -17.00 -23.06
C GLU A 372 36.26 -18.00 -21.94
N GLU A 373 36.95 -19.10 -22.25
CA GLU A 373 37.35 -20.07 -21.24
C GLU A 373 38.48 -19.56 -20.36
N GLU A 374 39.44 -18.85 -20.96
CA GLU A 374 40.52 -18.19 -20.23
C GLU A 374 39.95 -17.14 -19.27
N LEU A 375 39.00 -16.32 -19.73
CA LEU A 375 38.29 -15.38 -18.86
C LEU A 375 37.56 -16.09 -17.71
N ALA A 376 36.88 -17.19 -17.99
CA ALA A 376 36.17 -17.96 -16.98
C ALA A 376 37.11 -18.52 -15.90
N LYS A 377 38.26 -19.07 -16.31
CA LYS A 377 39.30 -19.55 -15.39
C LYS A 377 39.90 -18.40 -14.59
N ALA A 378 40.18 -17.27 -15.22
CA ALA A 378 40.70 -16.07 -14.58
C ALA A 378 39.73 -15.51 -13.53
N LYS A 379 38.43 -15.44 -13.83
CA LYS A 379 37.38 -15.07 -12.86
C LYS A 379 37.39 -15.99 -11.64
N LEU A 380 37.48 -17.30 -11.85
CA LEU A 380 37.52 -18.26 -10.75
C LEU A 380 38.79 -18.09 -9.89
N ARG A 381 39.95 -17.94 -10.55
CA ARG A 381 41.23 -17.69 -9.88
C ARG A 381 41.20 -16.40 -9.07
N ARG A 382 40.71 -15.30 -9.64
CA ARG A 382 40.60 -14.01 -8.96
C ARG A 382 39.62 -14.05 -7.79
N ARG A 383 38.47 -14.75 -7.92
CA ARG A 383 37.55 -15.01 -6.79
C ARG A 383 38.25 -15.79 -5.66
N GLN A 384 39.10 -16.76 -5.98
CA GLN A 384 39.88 -17.52 -4.98
C GLN A 384 40.97 -16.67 -4.32
N GLU A 385 41.69 -15.86 -5.10
CA GLU A 385 42.72 -14.94 -4.60
C GLU A 385 42.11 -13.85 -3.71
N HIS A 386 40.99 -13.25 -4.11
CA HIS A 386 40.24 -12.27 -3.30
C HIS A 386 39.67 -12.90 -2.01
N ALA A 387 39.39 -14.21 -2.00
CA ALA A 387 39.01 -14.88 -0.77
C ALA A 387 40.20 -15.11 0.19
N GLU A 388 41.44 -14.84 -0.25
CA GLU A 388 42.69 -15.03 0.49
C GLU A 388 42.92 -16.48 0.97
N ARG A 389 42.24 -17.44 0.34
CA ARG A 389 42.29 -18.88 0.70
C ARG A 389 43.38 -19.64 -0.05
N THR A 390 44.43 -18.96 -0.51
CA THR A 390 45.49 -19.55 -1.34
C THR A 390 46.20 -20.71 -0.64
N PHE A 391 46.51 -20.56 0.65
CA PHE A 391 47.15 -21.60 1.48
C PHE A 391 46.15 -22.53 2.17
N LEU A 392 44.89 -22.10 2.34
CA LEU A 392 43.83 -22.82 3.05
C LEU A 392 42.87 -23.57 2.11
N LYS A 393 43.31 -23.88 0.88
CA LYS A 393 42.49 -24.64 -0.06
C LYS A 393 42.26 -26.05 0.47
N SER A 394 40.99 -26.41 0.65
CA SER A 394 40.61 -27.79 0.96
C SER A 394 40.92 -28.72 -0.22
N ASP A 395 41.03 -30.02 0.04
CA ASP A 395 41.26 -31.00 -1.02
C ASP A 395 40.14 -31.00 -2.08
N ALA A 396 38.90 -30.69 -1.68
CA ALA A 396 37.78 -30.52 -2.59
C ALA A 396 37.99 -29.31 -3.52
N GLU A 397 38.45 -28.19 -2.99
CA GLU A 397 38.74 -26.97 -3.77
C GLU A 397 39.93 -27.16 -4.71
N ARG A 398 40.97 -27.91 -4.27
CA ARG A 398 42.12 -28.26 -5.12
C ARG A 398 41.72 -29.18 -6.27
N LYS A 399 40.85 -30.17 -6.02
CA LYS A 399 40.33 -31.07 -7.06
C LYS A 399 39.49 -30.33 -8.09
N LEU A 400 38.66 -29.37 -7.67
CA LEU A 400 37.88 -28.52 -8.57
C LEU A 400 38.77 -27.59 -9.42
N ALA A 401 39.86 -27.07 -8.85
CA ALA A 401 40.80 -26.21 -9.58
C ALA A 401 41.65 -26.97 -10.62
N ASN A 402 41.96 -28.25 -10.35
CA ASN A 402 42.84 -29.07 -11.19
C ASN A 402 42.07 -29.98 -12.19
N GLY A 403 40.74 -30.00 -12.14
CA GLY A 403 39.93 -30.82 -13.04
C GLY A 403 40.06 -30.38 -14.49
N ARG A 404 40.70 -31.20 -15.34
CA ARG A 404 40.66 -31.04 -16.80
C ARG A 404 39.22 -31.25 -17.27
N ASN A 405 38.69 -30.26 -17.99
CA ASN A 405 37.35 -30.22 -18.58
C ASN A 405 36.95 -31.55 -19.25
N MET A 406 36.16 -32.36 -18.55
CA MET A 406 35.44 -33.46 -19.17
C MET A 406 34.07 -32.92 -19.62
N SER A 407 33.98 -32.59 -20.91
CA SER A 407 32.75 -32.38 -21.72
C SER A 407 31.93 -31.08 -21.61
N GLY A 408 32.23 -30.12 -20.73
CA GLY A 408 31.43 -28.89 -20.56
C GLY A 408 32.20 -27.57 -20.75
N ASN A 409 31.59 -26.60 -21.44
CA ASN A 409 32.09 -25.21 -21.55
C ASN A 409 31.98 -24.52 -20.17
N ILE A 410 33.13 -24.24 -19.53
CA ILE A 410 33.20 -23.63 -18.18
C ILE A 410 32.45 -22.29 -18.13
N ALA A 411 32.53 -21.49 -19.19
CA ALA A 411 31.90 -20.16 -19.22
C ALA A 411 30.38 -20.27 -19.10
N ARG A 412 29.77 -21.28 -19.75
CA ARG A 412 28.33 -21.59 -19.61
C ARG A 412 27.99 -22.02 -18.20
N THR A 413 28.77 -22.93 -17.62
CA THR A 413 28.56 -23.41 -16.24
C THR A 413 28.63 -22.28 -15.22
N LEU A 414 29.58 -21.35 -15.36
CA LEU A 414 29.68 -20.19 -14.48
C LEU A 414 28.47 -19.24 -14.63
N ALA A 415 28.01 -19.02 -15.86
CA ALA A 415 26.80 -18.23 -16.11
C ALA A 415 25.56 -18.89 -15.50
N GLU A 416 25.42 -20.21 -15.63
CA GLU A 416 24.36 -20.99 -14.99
C GLU A 416 24.45 -20.92 -13.46
N MET A 417 25.65 -21.04 -12.88
CA MET A 417 25.85 -20.91 -11.43
C MET A 417 25.48 -19.52 -10.91
N ASP A 418 25.87 -18.45 -11.62
CA ASP A 418 25.51 -17.09 -11.25
C ASP A 418 23.99 -16.88 -11.37
N SER A 419 23.32 -17.51 -12.34
CA SER A 419 21.85 -17.54 -12.42
C SER A 419 21.20 -18.31 -11.26
N HIS A 420 21.76 -19.46 -10.88
CA HIS A 420 21.26 -20.29 -9.77
C HIS A 420 21.44 -19.60 -8.41
N ARG A 421 22.50 -18.82 -8.21
CA ARG A 421 22.69 -18.00 -7.00
C ARG A 421 21.57 -16.99 -6.78
N ALA A 422 20.97 -16.50 -7.87
CA ALA A 422 19.80 -15.61 -7.80
C ALA A 422 18.48 -16.35 -7.50
N THR A 423 18.45 -17.68 -7.68
CA THR A 423 17.27 -18.52 -7.38
C THR A 423 17.27 -19.04 -5.94
N THR A 424 16.08 -19.24 -5.37
CA THR A 424 15.95 -19.80 -4.01
C THR A 424 16.38 -21.26 -3.98
N SER A 425 17.25 -21.63 -3.05
CA SER A 425 17.72 -23.01 -2.88
C SER A 425 16.61 -23.98 -2.45
N PHE A 426 16.80 -25.27 -2.75
CA PHE A 426 15.88 -26.32 -2.29
C PHE A 426 16.13 -26.68 -0.82
N THR A 427 15.05 -26.86 -0.06
CA THR A 427 15.11 -27.37 1.31
C THR A 427 15.19 -28.90 1.32
N ARG A 428 15.89 -29.47 2.32
CA ARG A 428 15.98 -30.93 2.48
C ARG A 428 14.62 -31.50 2.87
N LEU A 429 14.19 -32.54 2.14
CA LEU A 429 12.91 -33.22 2.38
C LEU A 429 13.11 -34.66 2.85
N SER A 430 12.09 -35.21 3.50
CA SER A 430 12.00 -36.66 3.70
C SER A 430 11.82 -37.39 2.36
N ARG A 431 12.34 -38.62 2.25
CA ARG A 431 12.23 -39.44 1.01
C ARG A 431 10.79 -39.58 0.53
N LYS A 432 9.84 -39.80 1.45
CA LYS A 432 8.41 -39.91 1.12
C LYS A 432 7.85 -38.60 0.58
N GLN A 433 8.20 -37.47 1.19
CA GLN A 433 7.76 -36.15 0.73
C GLN A 433 8.36 -35.80 -0.63
N TYR A 434 9.62 -36.15 -0.86
CA TYR A 434 10.28 -35.99 -2.15
C TYR A 434 9.60 -36.84 -3.23
N ALA A 435 9.34 -38.12 -2.98
CA ALA A 435 8.64 -39.00 -3.92
C ALA A 435 7.22 -38.47 -4.25
N ASN A 436 6.48 -38.04 -3.23
CA ASN A 436 5.16 -37.42 -3.44
C ASN A 436 5.26 -36.14 -4.27
N ARG A 437 6.29 -35.32 -4.06
CA ARG A 437 6.52 -34.10 -4.83
C ARG A 437 6.87 -34.42 -6.28
N VAL A 438 7.78 -35.37 -6.52
CA VAL A 438 8.14 -35.80 -7.89
C VAL A 438 6.90 -36.32 -8.62
N ASN A 439 6.06 -37.11 -7.96
CA ASN A 439 4.79 -37.56 -8.54
C ASN A 439 3.87 -36.37 -8.85
N ALA A 440 3.67 -35.44 -7.91
CA ALA A 440 2.81 -34.27 -8.14
C ALA A 440 3.33 -33.34 -9.27
N VAL A 441 4.65 -33.18 -9.40
CA VAL A 441 5.28 -32.44 -10.50
C VAL A 441 5.07 -33.18 -11.83
N LYS A 442 5.24 -34.50 -11.85
CA LYS A 442 4.98 -35.33 -13.04
C LYS A 442 3.51 -35.23 -13.49
N HIS A 443 2.58 -35.11 -12.54
CA HIS A 443 1.16 -34.92 -12.83
C HIS A 443 0.76 -33.46 -13.13
N GLY A 444 1.68 -32.49 -12.97
CA GLY A 444 1.44 -31.08 -13.28
C GLY A 444 0.67 -30.30 -12.21
N ASP A 445 0.49 -30.85 -11.00
CA ASP A 445 -0.26 -30.20 -9.90
C ASP A 445 0.60 -29.26 -9.05
N GLN A 446 1.90 -29.58 -8.93
CA GLN A 446 2.86 -28.82 -8.14
C GLN A 446 4.04 -28.34 -8.98
N ASP A 447 4.65 -27.25 -8.54
CA ASP A 447 5.93 -26.80 -9.07
C ASP A 447 7.12 -27.54 -8.43
N VAL A 448 8.32 -27.25 -8.94
CA VAL A 448 9.58 -27.86 -8.48
C VAL A 448 9.87 -27.61 -6.99
N HIS A 449 9.31 -26.55 -6.39
CA HIS A 449 9.44 -26.25 -4.96
C HIS A 449 8.31 -26.86 -4.10
N GLY A 450 7.36 -27.57 -4.72
CA GLY A 450 6.22 -28.22 -4.06
C GLY A 450 5.05 -27.29 -3.78
N ARG A 451 4.97 -26.13 -4.46
CA ARG A 451 3.83 -25.22 -4.36
C ARG A 451 2.73 -25.69 -5.30
N ASN A 452 1.50 -25.78 -4.80
CA ASN A 452 0.33 -26.19 -5.59
C ASN A 452 -0.12 -25.04 -6.52
N TYR A 453 -0.26 -25.32 -7.82
CA TYR A 453 -0.66 -24.32 -8.80
C TYR A 453 -2.06 -23.78 -8.57
N GLN A 454 -3.02 -24.62 -8.17
CA GLN A 454 -4.40 -24.20 -7.91
C GLN A 454 -4.50 -23.30 -6.68
N ASP A 455 -3.79 -23.66 -5.61
CA ASP A 455 -3.74 -22.83 -4.42
C ASP A 455 -3.08 -21.49 -4.73
N LEU A 456 -1.94 -21.49 -5.44
CA LEU A 456 -1.29 -20.25 -5.87
C LEU A 456 -2.21 -19.37 -6.71
N ALA A 457 -2.92 -19.95 -7.69
CA ALA A 457 -3.88 -19.22 -8.52
C ALA A 457 -5.03 -18.61 -7.69
N ARG A 458 -5.53 -19.32 -6.67
CA ARG A 458 -6.54 -18.77 -5.75
C ARG A 458 -5.98 -17.63 -4.91
N ARG A 459 -4.74 -17.74 -4.43
CA ARG A 459 -4.08 -16.70 -3.62
C ARG A 459 -3.71 -15.44 -4.41
N THR A 460 -3.43 -15.58 -5.70
CA THR A 460 -3.11 -14.43 -6.56
C THR A 460 -4.35 -13.64 -6.96
N VAL A 461 -5.53 -14.28 -7.03
CA VAL A 461 -6.79 -13.63 -7.42
C VAL A 461 -7.53 -13.06 -6.22
N ASN A 462 -7.57 -13.77 -5.10
CA ASN A 462 -8.40 -13.39 -3.95
C ASN A 462 -7.59 -12.65 -2.87
N THR A 463 -8.17 -11.58 -2.33
CA THR A 463 -7.64 -10.90 -1.15
C THR A 463 -7.70 -11.83 0.06
N GLN A 464 -6.56 -12.07 0.70
CA GLN A 464 -6.47 -13.00 1.83
C GLN A 464 -6.70 -12.34 3.19
N LYS A 465 -6.56 -11.01 3.30
CA LYS A 465 -6.65 -10.32 4.59
C LYS A 465 -8.12 -10.24 5.04
N PRO A 466 -8.49 -10.87 6.17
CA PRO A 466 -9.81 -10.68 6.74
C PRO A 466 -9.93 -9.27 7.31
N PHE A 467 -11.14 -8.70 7.29
CA PHE A 467 -11.43 -7.46 8.00
C PHE A 467 -11.46 -7.71 9.51
N GLY A 468 -10.81 -6.86 10.29
CA GLY A 468 -10.80 -6.92 11.74
C GLY A 468 -12.03 -6.29 12.40
N SER A 469 -12.87 -5.54 11.67
CA SER A 469 -14.13 -4.99 12.18
C SER A 469 -15.09 -4.51 11.08
N ILE A 470 -16.37 -4.30 11.42
CA ILE A 470 -17.38 -3.74 10.52
C ILE A 470 -17.01 -2.32 10.08
N ALA A 471 -16.50 -1.48 10.99
CA ALA A 471 -16.04 -0.13 10.67
C ALA A 471 -14.88 -0.14 9.66
N GLU A 472 -13.99 -1.12 9.75
CA GLU A 472 -12.89 -1.31 8.80
C GLU A 472 -13.41 -1.73 7.41
N MET A 473 -14.43 -2.59 7.36
CA MET A 473 -15.10 -2.96 6.12
C MET A 473 -15.83 -1.77 5.48
N ALA A 474 -16.51 -0.94 6.29
CA ALA A 474 -17.16 0.28 5.82
C ALA A 474 -16.14 1.28 5.26
N LEU A 475 -15.03 1.51 5.97
CA LEU A 475 -13.94 2.37 5.52
C LEU A 475 -13.29 1.85 4.23
N HIS A 476 -13.05 0.54 4.14
CA HIS A 476 -12.55 -0.09 2.92
C HIS A 476 -13.51 0.16 1.75
N ASN A 477 -14.82 0.00 1.98
CA ASN A 477 -15.83 0.25 0.95
C ASN A 477 -15.81 1.72 0.51
N GLU A 478 -15.80 2.69 1.43
CA GLU A 478 -15.69 4.12 1.10
C GLU A 478 -14.47 4.40 0.21
N LEU A 479 -13.28 3.95 0.62
CA LEU A 479 -12.03 4.20 -0.07
C LEU A 479 -11.86 3.42 -1.39
N THR A 480 -12.60 2.33 -1.58
CA THR A 480 -12.49 1.50 -2.79
C THR A 480 -13.03 2.22 -4.03
N PHE A 481 -14.01 3.10 -3.85
CA PHE A 481 -14.71 3.81 -4.92
C PHE A 481 -14.12 5.18 -5.25
N GLU A 482 -12.97 5.52 -4.66
CA GLU A 482 -12.25 6.74 -4.98
C GLU A 482 -11.70 6.71 -6.42
N PRO A 483 -11.82 7.81 -7.19
CA PRO A 483 -11.20 7.92 -8.50
C PRO A 483 -9.70 7.73 -8.39
N ARG A 484 -9.13 6.92 -9.29
CA ARG A 484 -7.68 6.69 -9.34
C ARG A 484 -7.08 7.44 -10.52
N PRO A 485 -6.42 8.59 -10.30
CA PRO A 485 -5.90 9.43 -11.38
C PRO A 485 -4.78 8.75 -12.17
N HIS A 486 -4.08 7.82 -11.53
CA HIS A 486 -2.86 7.21 -12.07
C HIS A 486 -3.04 5.77 -12.54
N VAL A 487 -4.13 5.09 -12.17
CA VAL A 487 -4.30 3.65 -12.43
C VAL A 487 -5.50 3.41 -13.32
N LYS A 488 -5.40 2.46 -14.24
CA LYS A 488 -6.54 1.99 -15.03
C LYS A 488 -7.62 1.45 -14.08
N ASN A 489 -8.78 2.09 -14.08
CA ASN A 489 -9.86 1.73 -13.19
C ASN A 489 -10.62 0.51 -13.70
N PRO A 490 -10.95 -0.44 -12.80
CA PRO A 490 -11.93 -1.47 -13.14
C PRO A 490 -13.27 -0.78 -13.43
N LEU A 491 -14.06 -1.37 -14.33
CA LEU A 491 -15.38 -0.85 -14.69
C LEU A 491 -16.23 -0.64 -13.42
N ARG A 492 -16.57 0.61 -13.10
CA ARG A 492 -17.44 0.94 -11.98
C ARG A 492 -18.89 0.94 -12.46
N ARG A 493 -19.59 -0.17 -12.26
CA ARG A 493 -21.05 -0.17 -12.46
C ARG A 493 -21.69 0.67 -11.36
N VAL A 494 -22.66 1.51 -11.72
CA VAL A 494 -23.44 2.33 -10.76
C VAL A 494 -24.01 1.45 -9.62
N ASN A 495 -24.42 0.23 -9.97
CA ASN A 495 -25.06 -0.70 -9.05
C ASN A 495 -24.06 -1.67 -8.38
N ALA A 496 -22.74 -1.38 -8.42
CA ALA A 496 -21.71 -2.31 -7.94
C ALA A 496 -21.83 -2.61 -6.43
N GLN A 497 -22.26 -1.61 -5.64
CA GLN A 497 -22.51 -1.70 -4.20
C GLN A 497 -23.96 -2.06 -3.86
N TRP A 498 -24.88 -1.94 -4.81
CA TRP A 498 -26.29 -2.23 -4.56
C TRP A 498 -26.47 -3.72 -4.37
N GLU A 499 -27.52 -4.07 -3.62
CA GLU A 499 -27.88 -5.46 -3.38
C GLU A 499 -28.04 -6.18 -4.72
N ARG A 500 -27.13 -7.12 -4.97
CA ARG A 500 -27.18 -7.90 -6.22
C ARG A 500 -28.24 -8.97 -6.18
N HIS A 501 -28.92 -9.18 -5.05
CA HIS A 501 -29.91 -10.24 -4.90
C HIS A 501 -31.00 -10.17 -5.98
N HIS A 502 -31.36 -8.96 -6.44
CA HIS A 502 -32.37 -8.75 -7.48
C HIS A 502 -31.77 -8.35 -8.85
N GLN A 503 -30.45 -8.38 -9.01
CA GLN A 503 -29.82 -8.06 -10.28
C GLN A 503 -29.88 -9.25 -11.23
N GLU A 504 -30.43 -9.02 -12.42
CA GLU A 504 -30.58 -10.01 -13.51
C GLU A 504 -29.27 -10.78 -13.75
N ASP A 505 -28.12 -10.10 -13.74
CA ASP A 505 -26.79 -10.72 -13.94
C ASP A 505 -26.39 -11.78 -12.88
N THR A 506 -27.17 -11.98 -11.81
CA THR A 506 -26.88 -12.93 -10.73
C THR A 506 -27.96 -13.99 -10.53
N TYR A 507 -28.56 -14.49 -11.61
CA TYR A 507 -29.53 -15.61 -11.62
C TYR A 507 -29.22 -16.75 -10.63
N ASN A 508 -27.94 -17.11 -10.47
CA ASN A 508 -27.50 -18.20 -9.59
C ASN A 508 -27.61 -17.92 -8.08
N ARG A 509 -27.90 -16.69 -7.64
CA ARG A 509 -28.01 -16.35 -6.21
C ARG A 509 -29.35 -16.75 -5.59
N GLN A 510 -30.41 -16.84 -6.39
CA GLN A 510 -31.75 -17.24 -5.95
C GLN A 510 -32.05 -18.71 -6.24
N MET A 511 -31.17 -19.38 -7.00
CA MET A 511 -31.34 -20.80 -7.29
C MET A 511 -30.93 -21.67 -6.11
N PRO A 512 -31.60 -22.84 -5.96
CA PRO A 512 -31.21 -23.88 -5.03
C PRO A 512 -29.70 -24.13 -4.99
N ASN A 513 -29.07 -23.99 -3.82
CA ASN A 513 -27.63 -24.16 -3.67
C ASN A 513 -27.29 -25.10 -2.51
N PHE A 514 -26.73 -26.26 -2.86
CA PHE A 514 -26.27 -27.27 -1.90
C PHE A 514 -25.35 -26.74 -0.80
N LYS A 515 -24.60 -25.66 -1.02
CA LYS A 515 -23.72 -25.07 0.00
C LYS A 515 -24.46 -24.25 1.06
N PHE A 516 -25.60 -23.66 0.69
CA PHE A 516 -26.36 -22.77 1.59
C PHE A 516 -27.64 -23.43 2.11
N GLY A 517 -28.07 -24.55 1.51
CA GLY A 517 -29.27 -25.30 1.91
C GLY A 517 -30.54 -24.60 1.43
N SER A 518 -31.41 -25.35 0.75
CA SER A 518 -32.41 -24.90 -0.25
C SER A 518 -31.79 -24.56 -1.59
#